data_AF-A0A7C6N1A9-F1
#
_entry.id   AF-A0A7C6N1A9-F1
#
_cell.length_a   1.000
_cell.length_b   1.000
_cell.length_c   1.000
_cell.angle_alpha   90.00
_cell.angle_beta   90.00
_cell.angle_gamma   90.00
#
_symmetry.space_group_name_H-M   'P 1'
#
loop_
_entity.id
_entity.type
_entity.pdbx_description
1 polymer ?
#
loop_
_entity_poly.entity_id
_entity_poly.type
_entity_poly.pdbx_seq_one_letter_code
_entity_poly.pdbx_strand_id
1 'polypeptide(L)'
;MNISIGSNSLYSQSINVVSDKIKTGQLQDKLQANNGTDDELMEACKSFESYLLTQVMKSMEKTIPGREDKGPYLEQFGDFLYDEYAKAATESQSLGIAQMLYESIKRNA
;
A
#
# COMPACT_ATOMS: atom_id res chain seq x y z
N MET A 1 -14.03 35.06 3.44
CA MET A 1 -14.49 33.74 3.93
C MET A 1 -13.36 32.75 3.76
N ASN A 2 -12.70 32.37 4.86
CA ASN A 2 -11.69 31.31 4.89
C ASN A 2 -12.44 29.99 5.01
N ILE A 3 -12.45 29.19 3.94
CA ILE A 3 -12.95 27.82 4.01
C ILE A 3 -11.80 26.96 4.54
N SER A 4 -11.74 26.85 5.87
CA SER A 4 -10.93 25.84 6.55
C SER A 4 -11.56 24.47 6.29
N ILE A 5 -11.21 23.85 5.16
CA ILE A 5 -11.58 22.46 4.87
C ILE A 5 -10.76 21.57 5.82
N GLY A 6 -11.45 20.92 6.77
CA GLY A 6 -10.90 19.91 7.67
C GLY A 6 -10.49 18.64 6.93
N SER A 7 -9.48 18.73 6.07
CA SER A 7 -8.89 17.65 5.29
C SER A 7 -8.24 16.55 6.15
N ASN A 8 -7.99 16.79 7.43
CA ASN A 8 -7.40 15.81 8.34
C ASN A 8 -8.41 14.81 8.95
N SER A 9 -9.72 15.02 8.79
CA SER A 9 -10.74 14.12 9.37
C SER A 9 -11.00 12.88 8.50
N LEU A 10 -11.02 13.05 7.18
CA LEU A 10 -11.43 11.98 6.25
C LEU A 10 -10.31 10.94 6.04
N TYR A 11 -9.05 11.38 6.00
CA TYR A 11 -7.89 10.49 5.90
C TYR A 11 -7.75 9.59 7.14
N SER A 12 -7.95 10.17 8.33
CA SER A 12 -7.99 9.42 9.60
C SER A 12 -9.13 8.39 9.62
N GLN A 13 -10.30 8.74 9.09
CA GLN A 13 -11.44 7.83 9.08
C GLN A 13 -11.27 6.66 8.10
N SER A 14 -10.61 6.87 6.95
CA SER A 14 -10.24 5.77 6.05
C SER A 14 -9.21 4.81 6.66
N ILE A 15 -8.25 5.32 7.44
CA ILE A 15 -7.26 4.47 8.14
C ILE A 15 -7.95 3.60 9.18
N ASN A 16 -8.86 4.17 9.99
CA ASN A 16 -9.59 3.39 11.00
C ASN A 16 -10.48 2.30 10.38
N VAL A 17 -11.11 2.56 9.23
CA VAL A 17 -11.93 1.56 8.51
C VAL A 17 -11.09 0.43 7.92
N VAL A 18 -9.86 0.72 7.48
CA VAL A 18 -8.89 -0.29 7.02
C VAL A 18 -8.37 -1.12 8.20
N SER A 19 -8.05 -0.47 9.33
CA SER A 19 -7.63 -1.17 10.55
C SER A 19 -8.70 -2.10 11.12
N ASP A 20 -9.97 -1.69 11.16
CA ASP A 20 -11.07 -2.51 11.70
C ASP A 20 -11.48 -3.68 10.78
N LYS A 21 -11.21 -3.59 9.47
CA LYS A 21 -11.46 -4.69 8.51
C LYS A 21 -10.31 -5.69 8.44
N ILE A 22 -9.09 -5.30 8.81
CA ILE A 22 -8.00 -6.24 9.07
C ILE A 22 -8.24 -6.83 10.46
N LYS A 23 -9.30 -7.65 10.60
CA LYS A 23 -9.44 -8.56 11.74
C LYS A 23 -8.44 -9.69 11.59
N THR A 24 -7.18 -9.34 11.88
CA THR A 24 -6.18 -10.02 12.69
C THR A 24 -6.09 -11.56 12.71
N GLY A 25 -7.15 -12.37 12.74
CA GLY A 25 -7.03 -13.81 13.00
C GLY A 25 -6.21 -14.61 11.97
N GLN A 26 -6.49 -14.46 10.66
CA GLN A 26 -5.85 -15.29 9.64
C GLN A 26 -4.44 -14.83 9.22
N LEU A 27 -4.11 -13.55 9.45
CA LEU A 27 -2.78 -12.99 9.24
C LEU A 27 -1.89 -13.22 10.47
N GLN A 28 -2.44 -13.11 11.67
CA GLN A 28 -1.73 -13.35 12.93
C GLN A 28 -1.26 -14.80 13.05
N ASP A 29 -2.08 -15.79 12.69
CA ASP A 29 -1.67 -17.21 12.73
C ASP A 29 -0.51 -17.52 11.75
N LYS A 30 -0.46 -16.84 10.60
CA LYS A 30 0.63 -17.01 9.61
C LYS A 30 1.90 -16.27 9.99
N LEU A 31 1.78 -15.19 10.76
CA LEU A 31 2.89 -14.36 11.21
C LEU A 31 3.48 -14.86 12.54
N GLN A 32 2.67 -15.34 13.49
CA GLN A 32 3.16 -15.99 14.72
C GLN A 32 3.87 -17.32 14.44
N ALA A 33 3.51 -18.01 13.35
CA ALA A 33 4.19 -19.25 12.93
C ALA A 33 5.60 -19.00 12.37
N ASN A 34 5.93 -17.77 11.95
CA ASN A 34 7.24 -17.40 11.46
C ASN A 34 7.75 -16.19 12.27
N ASN A 35 8.43 -16.47 13.38
CA ASN A 35 9.36 -15.51 14.00
C ASN A 35 10.55 -15.26 13.06
N GLY A 36 10.28 -14.71 11.88
CA GLY A 36 11.31 -14.07 11.07
C GLY A 36 11.92 -12.93 11.87
N THR A 37 13.17 -12.60 11.56
CA THR A 37 13.82 -11.45 12.21
C THR A 37 13.01 -10.17 11.98
N ASP A 38 13.17 -9.18 12.88
CA ASP A 38 12.51 -7.87 12.73
C ASP A 38 12.75 -7.26 11.33
N ASP A 39 13.92 -7.53 10.73
CA ASP A 39 14.30 -7.11 9.39
C ASP A 39 13.51 -7.85 8.29
N GLU A 40 13.37 -9.17 8.40
CA GLU A 40 12.58 -9.97 7.43
C GLU A 40 11.10 -9.57 7.44
N LEU A 41 10.55 -9.27 8.61
CA LEU A 41 9.16 -8.87 8.76
C LEU A 41 8.93 -7.47 8.19
N MET A 42 9.88 -6.55 8.38
CA MET A 42 9.86 -5.22 7.74
C MET A 42 9.97 -5.34 6.21
N GLU A 43 10.87 -6.18 5.71
CA GLU A 43 11.07 -6.39 4.28
C GLU A 43 9.83 -7.00 3.61
N ALA A 44 9.14 -7.92 4.29
CA ALA A 44 7.85 -8.44 3.86
C ALA A 44 6.78 -7.33 3.81
N CYS A 45 6.75 -6.42 4.79
CA CYS A 45 5.84 -5.29 4.80
C CYS A 45 6.13 -4.30 3.66
N LYS A 46 7.40 -4.01 3.36
CA LYS A 46 7.82 -3.21 2.20
C LYS A 46 7.39 -3.86 0.88
N SER A 47 7.64 -5.16 0.73
CA SER A 47 7.23 -5.92 -0.45
C SER A 47 5.71 -5.84 -0.66
N PHE A 48 4.93 -5.89 0.42
CA PHE A 48 3.48 -5.72 0.37
C PHE A 48 3.07 -4.29 0.00
N GLU A 49 3.70 -3.26 0.57
CA GLU A 49 3.44 -1.85 0.23
C GLU A 49 3.69 -1.59 -1.27
N SER A 50 4.82 -2.06 -1.80
CA SER A 50 5.12 -1.95 -3.23
C SER A 50 4.05 -2.65 -4.08
N TYR A 51 3.66 -3.89 -3.73
CA TYR A 51 2.62 -4.60 -4.45
C TYR A 51 1.27 -3.86 -4.40
N LEU A 52 0.86 -3.40 -3.22
CA LEU A 52 -0.38 -2.65 -3.05
C LEU A 52 -0.38 -1.40 -3.92
N LEU A 53 0.71 -0.65 -3.92
CA LEU A 53 0.84 0.60 -4.67
C LEU A 53 0.85 0.35 -6.19
N THR A 54 1.50 -0.72 -6.67
CA THR A 54 1.35 -1.20 -8.05
C THR A 54 -0.13 -1.41 -8.39
N GLN A 55 -0.88 -2.13 -7.55
CA GLN A 55 -2.29 -2.43 -7.84
C GLN A 55 -3.19 -1.19 -7.78
N VAL A 56 -2.89 -0.25 -6.87
CA VAL A 56 -3.56 1.06 -6.83
C VAL A 56 -3.30 1.81 -8.12
N MET A 57 -2.06 1.88 -8.59
CA MET A 57 -1.72 2.54 -9.86
C MET A 57 -2.41 1.87 -11.05
N LYS A 58 -2.42 0.54 -11.14
CA LYS A 58 -3.16 -0.20 -12.19
C LYS A 58 -4.67 0.03 -12.11
N SER A 59 -5.23 0.22 -10.92
CA SER A 59 -6.67 0.49 -10.74
C SER A 59 -7.05 1.93 -11.05
N MET A 60 -6.22 2.89 -10.61
CA MET A 60 -6.27 4.28 -11.06
C MET A 60 -6.15 4.33 -12.57
N GLU A 61 -5.35 3.43 -13.15
CA GLU A 61 -5.15 3.38 -14.57
C GLU A 61 -6.49 3.20 -15.32
N LYS A 62 -7.26 2.21 -14.88
CA LYS A 62 -8.57 1.83 -15.43
C LYS A 62 -9.64 2.89 -15.27
N THR A 63 -9.43 3.87 -14.38
CA THR A 63 -10.40 4.93 -14.11
C THR A 63 -10.22 6.14 -15.06
N ILE A 64 -9.11 6.22 -15.80
CA ILE A 64 -8.91 7.29 -16.77
C ILE A 64 -9.79 7.05 -18.01
N PRO A 65 -10.72 7.97 -18.34
CA PRO A 65 -11.60 7.82 -19.50
C PRO A 65 -10.81 7.90 -20.81
N GLY A 66 -11.18 7.08 -21.79
CA GLY A 66 -10.54 7.04 -23.11
C GLY A 66 -9.19 6.32 -23.16
N ARG A 67 -8.82 5.58 -22.11
CA ARG A 67 -7.55 4.86 -22.01
C ARG A 67 -7.54 3.46 -22.65
N GLU A 68 -8.52 3.18 -23.50
CA GLU A 68 -8.61 1.92 -24.26
C GLU A 68 -7.51 1.82 -25.32
N ASP A 69 -7.02 2.96 -25.81
CA ASP A 69 -5.97 3.07 -26.81
C ASP A 69 -4.61 3.32 -26.12
N LYS A 70 -4.14 2.32 -25.37
CA LYS A 70 -2.82 2.39 -24.75
C LYS A 70 -1.77 2.43 -25.86
N GLY A 71 -0.89 3.43 -25.83
CA GLY A 71 0.24 3.47 -26.76
C GLY A 71 1.07 2.18 -26.67
N PRO A 72 1.64 1.65 -27.77
CA PRO A 72 2.33 0.35 -27.79
C PRO A 72 3.41 0.20 -26.72
N TYR A 73 4.07 1.31 -26.37
CA TYR A 73 5.07 1.36 -25.32
C TYR A 73 4.48 1.15 -23.92
N LEU A 74 3.31 1.72 -23.63
CA LEU A 74 2.67 1.58 -22.33
C LEU A 74 2.05 0.18 -22.17
N GLU A 75 1.59 -0.45 -23.26
CA GLU A 75 1.16 -1.85 -23.21
C GLU A 75 2.32 -2.79 -22.88
N GLN A 76 3.49 -2.55 -23.47
CA GLN A 76 4.63 -3.45 -23.31
C GLN A 76 5.42 -3.19 -22.00
N PHE A 77 5.52 -1.94 -21.55
CA PHE A 77 6.37 -1.53 -20.42
C PHE A 77 5.62 -0.88 -19.27
N GLY A 78 4.31 -0.65 -19.37
CA GLY A 78 3.52 0.01 -18.32
C GLY A 78 3.55 -0.73 -16.99
N ASP A 79 3.50 -2.05 -17.02
CA ASP A 79 3.59 -2.87 -15.80
C ASP A 79 4.94 -2.69 -15.10
N PHE A 80 6.04 -2.68 -15.85
CA PHE A 80 7.37 -2.42 -15.30
C PHE A 80 7.49 -1.00 -14.74
N LEU A 81 6.90 -0.01 -15.42
CA LEU A 81 6.87 1.37 -14.95
C LEU A 81 6.14 1.49 -13.60
N TYR A 82 4.98 0.84 -13.46
CA TYR A 82 4.24 0.86 -12.19
C TYR A 82 5.00 0.15 -11.07
N ASP A 83 5.67 -0.96 -11.36
CA ASP A 83 6.46 -1.68 -10.35
C ASP A 83 7.66 -0.85 -9.86
N GLU A 84 8.40 -0.20 -10.77
CA GLU A 84 9.54 0.63 -10.36
C GLU A 84 9.11 1.88 -9.59
N TYR A 85 8.01 2.52 -9.99
CA TYR A 85 7.48 3.64 -9.22
C TYR A 85 7.01 3.20 -7.83
N ALA A 86 6.37 2.03 -7.73
CA ALA A 86 5.91 1.50 -6.45
C ALA A 86 7.07 1.16 -5.52
N LYS A 87 8.13 0.54 -6.03
CA LYS A 87 9.37 0.28 -5.28
C LYS A 87 10.02 1.58 -4.81
N ALA A 88 10.20 2.54 -5.71
CA ALA A 88 10.82 3.82 -5.37
C ALA A 88 10.03 4.56 -4.27
N ALA A 89 8.70 4.56 -4.36
CA ALA A 89 7.84 5.15 -3.33
C ALA A 89 7.96 4.42 -1.99
N THR A 90 8.01 3.08 -2.02
CA THR A 90 8.18 2.24 -0.82
C THR A 90 9.54 2.47 -0.15
N GLU A 91 10.63 2.49 -0.92
CA GLU A 91 11.99 2.71 -0.38
C GLU A 91 12.18 4.13 0.15
N SER A 92 11.53 5.13 -0.46
CA SER A 92 11.52 6.48 0.08
C SER A 92 10.76 6.60 1.42
N GLN A 93 10.07 5.54 1.85
CA GLN A 93 9.19 5.52 3.03
C GLN A 93 8.15 6.65 3.06
N SER A 94 7.82 7.19 1.88
CA SER A 94 6.97 8.37 1.70
C SER A 94 5.55 8.17 2.23
N LEU A 95 4.97 6.98 2.00
CA LEU A 95 3.60 6.67 2.41
C LEU A 95 3.51 6.01 3.80
N GLY A 96 4.61 5.41 4.28
CA GLY A 96 4.70 4.80 5.60
C GLY A 96 3.78 3.59 5.82
N ILE A 97 3.26 2.96 4.75
CA ILE A 97 2.28 1.88 4.88
C ILE A 97 2.94 0.62 5.43
N ALA A 98 4.16 0.29 4.98
CA ALA A 98 4.93 -0.83 5.50
C ALA A 98 5.22 -0.67 6.99
N GLN A 99 5.55 0.54 7.45
CA GLN A 99 5.79 0.80 8.86
C GLN A 99 4.52 0.64 9.70
N MET A 100 3.40 1.20 9.24
CA MET A 100 2.11 1.01 9.92
C MET A 100 1.71 -0.46 10.00
N LEU A 101 1.93 -1.22 8.92
CA LEU A 101 1.67 -2.66 8.89
C LEU A 101 2.59 -3.40 9.86
N TYR A 102 3.89 -3.15 9.83
CA TYR A 102 4.89 -3.73 10.73
C TYR A 102 4.55 -3.46 12.21
N GLU A 103 4.25 -2.22 12.57
CA GLU A 103 3.85 -1.84 13.92
C GLU A 103 2.53 -2.48 14.33
N SER A 104 1.57 -2.61 13.41
CA SER A 104 0.30 -3.31 13.67
C SER A 104 0.51 -4.80 13.94
N ILE A 105 1.45 -5.43 13.23
CA ILE A 105 1.78 -6.84 13.42
C ILE A 105 2.45 -7.00 14.79
N LYS A 106 3.46 -6.19 15.13
CA LYS A 106 4.14 -6.28 16.43
C LYS A 106 3.26 -5.93 17.62
N ARG A 107 2.34 -4.97 17.48
CA ARG A 107 1.43 -4.58 18.56
C ARG A 107 0.37 -5.65 18.83
N ASN A 108 -0.02 -6.40 17.81
CA ASN A 108 -0.98 -7.49 17.94
C ASN A 108 -0.30 -8.87 18.02
N ALA A 109 1.03 -8.94 18.06
CA ALA A 109 1.77 -10.20 18.19
C ALA A 109 1.68 -10.78 19.61
#